data_AF-A0A2N2GA51-F1
#
_entry.id   AF-A0A2N2GA51-F1
#
_cell.length_a   1.000
_cell.length_b   1.000
_cell.length_c   1.000
_cell.angle_alpha   90.00
_cell.angle_beta   90.00
_cell.angle_gamma   90.00
#
_symmetry.space_group_name_H-M   'P 1'
#
loop_
_entity.id
_entity.type
_entity.pdbx_description
1 polymer ?
#
loop_
_entity_poly.entity_id
_entity_poly.type
_entity_poly.pdbx_seq_one_letter_code
_entity_poly.pdbx_strand_id
1 'polypeptide(L)'
;MRNIIICKSCGGRGMAMDSLLTTDSQFPSFCHLGHDPYTGYMHYQCPYCHVLLLVDPMKMLGTQCVQGMPHHDKAAFDGNDKGQYGQVGSSWPGKHTGMG
;
A
#
# COMPACT_ATOMS: atom_id res chain seq x y z
N MET A 1 11.17 9.62 -13.34
CA MET A 1 11.13 10.45 -12.12
C MET A 1 11.02 9.51 -10.93
N ARG A 2 11.71 9.78 -9.82
CA ARG A 2 11.64 8.93 -8.61
C ARG A 2 10.69 9.59 -7.62
N ASN A 3 9.61 8.92 -7.27
CA ASN A 3 8.63 9.44 -6.31
C ASN A 3 8.99 8.99 -4.90
N ILE A 4 8.94 9.92 -3.95
CA ILE A 4 9.17 9.69 -2.52
C ILE A 4 7.82 9.56 -1.84
N ILE A 5 7.62 8.49 -1.07
CA ILE A 5 6.46 8.31 -0.21
C ILE A 5 6.83 8.68 1.21
N ILE A 6 5.95 9.46 1.86
CA ILE A 6 5.99 9.73 3.30
C ILE A 6 4.85 8.96 3.96
N CYS A 7 5.19 8.02 4.83
CA CYS A 7 4.21 7.27 5.61
C CYS A 7 3.54 8.20 6.64
N LYS A 8 2.22 8.39 6.54
CA LYS A 8 1.48 9.20 7.53
C LYS A 8 1.26 8.48 8.87
N SER A 9 1.53 7.18 8.94
CA SER A 9 1.47 6.41 10.19
C SER A 9 2.72 6.57 11.07
N CYS A 10 3.93 6.57 10.49
CA CYS A 10 5.18 6.63 11.27
C CYS A 10 6.16 7.75 10.88
N GLY A 11 5.86 8.52 9.82
CA GLY A 11 6.73 9.58 9.30
C GLY A 11 7.90 9.09 8.43
N GLY A 12 8.08 7.77 8.28
CA GLY A 12 9.14 7.18 7.45
C GLY A 12 9.07 7.65 5.99
N ARG A 13 10.25 7.86 5.38
CA ARG A 13 10.40 8.39 4.01
C ARG A 13 11.20 7.42 3.15
N GLY A 14 10.78 7.20 1.91
CA GLY A 14 11.45 6.24 1.04
C GLY A 14 10.96 6.30 -0.38
N MET A 15 11.64 5.60 -1.28
CA MET A 15 11.29 5.60 -2.69
C MET A 15 10.08 4.70 -2.94
N ALA A 16 9.13 5.16 -3.76
CA ALA A 16 8.16 4.28 -4.39
C ALA A 16 8.90 3.40 -5.40
N MET A 17 9.04 2.11 -5.11
CA MET A 17 9.75 1.18 -5.99
C MET A 17 8.77 0.14 -6.49
N ASP A 18 8.82 -0.12 -7.79
CA ASP A 18 8.19 -1.31 -8.34
C ASP A 18 9.08 -2.50 -7.99
N SER A 19 8.47 -3.64 -7.65
CA SER A 19 9.19 -4.81 -7.12
C SER A 19 10.22 -5.39 -8.10
N LEU A 20 10.18 -4.96 -9.38
CA LEU A 20 11.08 -5.40 -10.45
C LEU A 20 12.34 -4.53 -10.61
N LEU A 21 12.42 -3.37 -9.95
CA LEU A 21 13.50 -2.41 -10.14
C LEU A 21 14.38 -2.29 -8.89
N THR A 22 15.22 -3.29 -8.63
CA THR A 22 16.29 -3.14 -7.64
C THR A 22 17.28 -2.07 -8.11
N THR A 23 17.33 -0.94 -7.42
CA THR A 23 18.36 0.08 -7.59
C THR A 23 19.15 0.19 -6.29
N ASP A 24 20.46 0.43 -6.39
CA ASP A 24 21.38 0.74 -5.27
C ASP A 24 21.04 2.11 -4.64
N SER A 25 19.83 2.19 -4.14
CA SER A 25 19.27 3.36 -3.50
C SER A 25 19.66 3.33 -2.03
N GLN A 26 20.38 4.36 -1.56
CA GLN A 26 20.63 4.59 -0.12
C GLN A 26 19.34 4.80 0.70
N PHE A 27 18.18 4.95 0.04
CA PHE A 27 16.89 5.10 0.70
C PHE A 27 16.11 3.78 0.71
N PRO A 28 15.44 3.45 1.82
CA PRO A 28 14.56 2.29 1.87
C PRO A 28 13.40 2.46 0.89
N SER A 29 12.98 1.35 0.30
CA SER A 29 11.92 1.30 -0.70
C SER A 29 10.58 0.95 -0.06
N PHE A 30 9.55 1.65 -0.48
CA PHE A 30 8.17 1.29 -0.23
C PHE A 30 7.77 0.26 -1.29
N CYS A 31 7.37 -0.92 -0.84
CA CYS A 31 7.03 -2.04 -1.72
C CYS A 31 5.66 -1.80 -2.37
N HIS A 32 5.59 -1.78 -3.70
CA HIS A 32 4.33 -1.71 -4.43
C HIS A 32 3.63 -3.08 -4.40
N LEU A 33 2.41 -3.11 -3.87
CA LEU A 33 1.60 -4.33 -3.73
C LEU A 33 0.47 -4.43 -4.76
N GLY A 34 0.31 -3.43 -5.62
CA GLY A 34 -0.76 -3.32 -6.60
C GLY A 34 -1.59 -2.07 -6.41
N HIS A 35 -2.82 -2.09 -6.93
CA HIS A 35 -3.76 -0.99 -6.82
C HIS A 35 -5.16 -1.52 -6.53
N ASP A 36 -6.00 -0.67 -5.95
CA ASP A 36 -7.42 -0.92 -5.81
C ASP A 36 -8.11 -0.74 -7.19
N PRO A 37 -8.78 -1.77 -7.74
CA PRO A 37 -9.43 -1.70 -9.05
C PRO A 37 -10.69 -0.80 -9.08
N TYR A 38 -11.27 -0.47 -7.93
CA TYR A 38 -12.47 0.36 -7.80
C TYR A 38 -12.12 1.84 -7.58
N THR A 39 -11.12 2.12 -6.74
CA THR A 39 -10.73 3.50 -6.39
C THR A 39 -9.52 4.01 -7.15
N GLY A 40 -8.71 3.12 -7.72
CA GLY A 40 -7.47 3.45 -8.42
C GLY A 40 -6.31 3.83 -7.49
N TYR A 41 -6.48 3.76 -6.16
CA TYR A 41 -5.38 4.03 -5.23
C TYR A 41 -4.29 2.97 -5.36
N MET A 42 -3.03 3.41 -5.30
CA MET A 42 -1.87 2.50 -5.30
C MET A 42 -1.57 2.05 -3.86
N HIS A 43 -1.35 0.74 -3.71
CA HIS A 43 -1.04 0.10 -2.45
C HIS A 43 0.47 -0.02 -2.26
N TYR A 44 0.96 0.55 -1.16
CA TYR A 44 2.37 0.48 -0.77
C TYR A 44 2.53 -0.03 0.65
N GLN A 45 3.52 -0.88 0.90
CA GLN A 45 3.91 -1.25 2.25
C GLN A 45 5.03 -0.35 2.76
N CYS A 46 4.87 0.19 3.97
CA CYS A 46 5.93 0.95 4.61
C CYS A 46 7.07 0.02 5.09
N PRO A 47 8.35 0.30 4.75
CA PRO A 47 9.46 -0.54 5.19
C PRO A 47 9.80 -0.39 6.68
N TYR A 48 9.25 0.61 7.35
CA TYR A 48 9.55 0.92 8.75
C TYR A 48 8.50 0.38 9.73
N CYS A 49 7.21 0.57 9.42
CA CYS A 49 6.10 0.18 10.30
C CYS A 49 5.20 -0.90 9.69
N HIS A 50 5.51 -1.36 8.48
CA HIS A 50 4.81 -2.43 7.75
C HIS A 50 3.32 -2.19 7.46
N VAL A 51 2.78 -1.02 7.80
CA VAL A 51 1.41 -0.60 7.49
C VAL A 51 1.21 -0.47 5.98
N LEU A 52 0.05 -0.91 5.51
CA LEU A 52 -0.44 -0.69 4.16
C LEU A 52 -0.84 0.76 3.96
N LEU A 53 -0.33 1.38 2.92
CA LEU A 53 -0.58 2.77 2.57
C LEU A 53 -1.29 2.89 1.23
N LEU A 54 -2.30 3.73 1.18
CA LEU A 54 -2.93 4.22 -0.03
C LEU A 54 -2.19 5.47 -0.53
N VAL A 55 -1.87 5.47 -1.83
CA VAL A 55 -1.27 6.61 -2.51
C VAL A 55 -2.08 6.96 -3.74
N ASP A 56 -2.45 8.23 -3.86
CA ASP A 56 -3.14 8.78 -5.03
C ASP A 56 -2.19 8.81 -6.24
N PRO A 57 -2.45 8.05 -7.32
CA PRO A 57 -1.58 8.02 -8.49
C PRO A 57 -1.48 9.39 -9.16
N MET A 58 -2.52 10.22 -9.11
CA MET A 58 -2.49 11.56 -9.71
C MET A 58 -1.51 12.48 -8.97
N LYS A 59 -1.40 12.35 -7.65
CA LYS A 59 -0.40 13.08 -6.86
C LYS A 59 1.03 12.64 -7.19
N MET A 60 1.22 11.36 -7.51
CA MET A 60 2.53 10.82 -7.92
C MET A 60 2.97 11.29 -9.31
N LEU A 61 2.04 11.70 -10.17
CA LEU A 61 2.37 12.31 -11.45
C LEU A 61 2.71 13.80 -11.29
N GLY A 62 2.02 14.50 -10.38
CA GLY A 62 2.19 15.94 -10.18
C GLY A 62 3.32 16.35 -9.24
N THR A 63 3.82 15.44 -8.39
CA THR A 63 4.80 15.78 -7.35
C THR A 63 5.83 14.68 -7.14
N GLN A 64 7.05 15.06 -6.78
CA GLN A 64 8.12 14.12 -6.43
C GLN A 64 7.97 13.52 -5.03
N CYS A 65 7.07 14.06 -4.19
CA CYS A 65 6.91 13.66 -2.80
C CYS A 65 5.43 13.60 -2.45
N VAL A 66 4.95 12.40 -2.13
CA VAL A 66 3.54 12.11 -1.87
C VAL A 66 3.36 11.54 -0.47
N GLN A 67 2.18 11.76 0.10
CA GLN A 67 1.80 11.18 1.39
C GLN A 67 1.07 9.86 1.16
N GLY A 68 1.54 8.80 1.82
CA GLY A 68 0.84 7.52 1.91
C GLY A 68 -0.05 7.51 3.14
N MET A 69 -1.35 7.36 2.94
CA MET A 69 -2.35 7.32 4.00
C MET A 69 -2.54 5.88 4.47
N PRO A 70 -2.56 5.58 5.78
CA PRO A 70 -2.83 4.23 6.27
C PRO A 70 -4.18 3.72 5.74
N HIS A 71 -4.20 2.49 5.22
CA HIS A 71 -5.42 1.78 4.87
C HIS A 71 -6.11 1.34 6.17
N HIS A 72 -7.07 2.11 6.66
CA HIS A 72 -7.86 1.76 7.82
C HIS A 72 -8.97 0.78 7.44
N ASP A 73 -8.62 -0.44 7.05
CA ASP A 73 -9.61 -1.52 7.13
C ASP A 73 -9.80 -1.85 8.61
N LYS A 74 -11.00 -1.60 9.13
CA LYS A 74 -11.39 -1.97 10.50
C LYS A 74 -11.51 -3.49 10.75
N ALA A 75 -10.85 -4.32 9.94
CA ALA A 75 -10.81 -5.76 10.14
C ALA A 75 -9.43 -6.18 10.67
N ALA A 76 -9.28 -6.03 11.99
CA ALA A 76 -8.38 -6.79 12.87
C ALA A 76 -6.90 -6.93 12.46
N PHE A 77 -6.07 -5.98 12.88
CA PHE A 77 -4.66 -6.27 13.23
C PHE A 77 -4.61 -6.71 14.71
N ASP A 78 -5.34 -7.78 15.05
CA ASP A 78 -5.09 -8.51 16.29
C ASP A 78 -3.87 -9.40 16.04
N GLY A 79 -2.78 -9.11 16.73
CA GLY A 79 -1.42 -9.61 16.47
C GLY A 79 -1.22 -11.11 16.71
N ASN A 80 -1.92 -11.96 15.97
CA ASN A 80 -1.74 -13.41 16.00
C ASN A 80 -1.98 -14.07 14.64
N ASP A 81 -1.49 -13.50 13.54
CA ASP A 81 -1.52 -14.21 12.26
C ASP A 81 -0.15 -14.20 11.56
N LYS A 82 0.34 -15.42 11.33
CA LYS A 82 1.55 -15.69 10.58
C LYS A 82 1.27 -15.35 9.12
N GLY A 83 1.85 -14.26 8.65
CA GLY A 83 2.10 -13.93 7.24
C GLY A 83 1.26 -14.66 6.21
N GLN A 84 0.21 -14.01 5.71
CA GLN A 84 -0.40 -14.33 4.43
C GLN A 84 -0.58 -13.06 3.60
N TYR A 85 0.53 -12.49 3.10
CA TYR A 85 0.51 -11.86 1.77
C TYR A 85 0.98 -12.86 0.69
N GLY A 86 0.82 -14.15 0.96
CA GLY A 86 0.91 -15.22 -0.03
C GLY A 86 -0.49 -15.61 -0.47
N GLN A 87 -0.76 -15.42 -1.76
CA GLN A 87 -1.82 -16.08 -2.52
C GLN A 87 -3.28 -15.80 -2.10
N VAL A 88 -3.87 -14.77 -2.71
CA VAL A 88 -5.28 -14.80 -3.10
C VAL A 88 -5.32 -14.33 -4.55
N GLY A 89 -5.50 -15.19 -5.56
CA GLY A 89 -6.49 -16.26 -5.57
C GLY A 89 -7.85 -15.59 -5.78
N SER A 90 -8.21 -15.45 -7.05
CA SER A 90 -9.47 -14.92 -7.56
C SER A 90 -10.67 -15.31 -6.69
N SER A 91 -11.45 -14.33 -6.23
CA SER A 91 -12.92 -14.37 -6.05
C SER A 91 -13.33 -13.43 -4.92
N TRP A 92 -13.93 -12.31 -5.28
CA TRP A 92 -14.63 -11.42 -4.35
C TRP A 92 -16.10 -11.84 -4.33
N PRO A 93 -16.65 -12.40 -3.24
CA PRO A 93 -18.09 -12.57 -3.13
C PRO A 93 -18.69 -11.32 -2.48
N GLY A 94 -19.44 -10.56 -3.29
CA GLY A 94 -20.39 -9.57 -2.80
C GLY A 94 -21.42 -10.26 -1.91
N LYS A 95 -21.54 -9.80 -0.66
CA LYS A 95 -22.59 -10.26 0.26
C LYS A 95 -23.81 -9.36 0.06
N HIS A 96 -24.79 -9.84 -0.69
CA HIS A 96 -26.14 -9.31 -0.67
C HIS A 96 -26.80 -9.76 0.63
N THR A 97 -27.12 -8.81 1.50
CA THR A 97 -28.02 -9.01 2.64
C THR A 97 -29.44 -8.73 2.16
N GLY A 98 -30.40 -9.60 2.48
CA GLY A 98 -31.81 -9.41 2.16
C GLY A 98 -32.69 -10.41 2.92
N MET A 99 -33.33 -9.91 3.97
CA MET A 99 -34.29 -10.57 4.87
C MET A 99 -35.61 -10.91 4.18
N GLY A 100 -36.35 -11.89 4.71
CA GLY A 100 -37.78 -12.11 4.43
C GLY A 100 -38.19 -13.57 4.43
#